data_AF-A0AAD7N853-F1
#
_entry.id   AF-A0AAD7N853-F1
#
_cell.length_a   1.000
_cell.length_b   1.000
_cell.length_c   1.000
_cell.angle_alpha   90.00
_cell.angle_beta   90.00
_cell.angle_gamma   90.00
#
_symmetry.space_group_name_H-M   'P 1'
#
loop_
_entity.id
_entity.type
_entity.pdbx_description
1 polymer ?
#
loop_
_entity_poly.entity_id
_entity_poly.type
_entity_poly.pdbx_seq_one_letter_code
_entity_poly.pdbx_strand_id
1 'polypeptide(L)'
;MAEFDNVLAHLGIADDFDLCGHSWGGILASNYIISRNPAGLRRLILSDAPASMELCAVGTNALLSELPQAFREMVRKHELAGTMDSAEYQRGIQEFNEKHLCTVKPWPSELLSAFEALEANPTVYSTLHMYVASSKDTSGQTCGETGRYRSCA
;
A
#
# COMPACT_ATOMS: atom_id res chain seq x y z
N MET A 1 -9.10 -8.38 -15.63
CA MET A 1 -7.65 -8.57 -15.43
C MET A 1 -6.98 -9.02 -16.72
N ALA A 2 -7.25 -8.32 -17.82
CA ALA A 2 -6.74 -8.70 -19.14
C ALA A 2 -5.22 -8.53 -19.25
N GLU A 3 -4.63 -7.60 -18.51
CA GLU A 3 -3.19 -7.37 -18.51
C GLU A 3 -2.39 -8.61 -18.10
N PHE A 4 -2.71 -9.21 -16.95
CA PHE A 4 -1.98 -10.40 -16.50
C PHE A 4 -2.25 -11.62 -17.39
N ASP A 5 -3.49 -11.80 -17.86
CA ASP A 5 -3.85 -12.84 -18.85
C ASP A 5 -2.98 -12.70 -20.12
N ASN A 6 -2.80 -11.46 -20.61
CA ASN A 6 -1.98 -11.18 -21.79
C ASN A 6 -0.50 -11.48 -21.56
N VAL A 7 0.04 -11.17 -20.38
CA VAL A 7 1.45 -11.48 -20.04
C VAL A 7 1.68 -12.99 -20.03
N LEU A 8 0.81 -13.77 -19.38
CA LEU A 8 0.93 -15.23 -19.35
C LEU A 8 0.87 -15.85 -20.74
N ALA A 9 -0.06 -15.38 -21.57
CA ALA A 9 -0.22 -15.84 -22.95
C ALA A 9 0.98 -15.46 -23.83
N HIS A 10 1.46 -14.21 -23.72
CA HIS A 10 2.60 -13.73 -24.51
C HIS A 10 3.88 -14.50 -24.19
N LEU A 11 4.10 -14.82 -22.91
CA LEU A 11 5.26 -15.59 -22.46
C LEU A 11 5.08 -17.10 -22.65
N GLY A 12 3.88 -17.58 -23.02
CA GLY A 12 3.59 -19.00 -23.24
C GLY A 12 3.59 -19.85 -21.98
N ILE A 13 3.30 -19.26 -20.82
CA ILE A 13 3.36 -19.91 -19.50
C ILE A 13 1.98 -20.04 -18.83
N ALA A 14 0.89 -19.76 -19.55
CA ALA A 14 -0.47 -19.78 -19.00
C ALA A 14 -0.90 -21.15 -18.44
N ASP A 15 -0.30 -22.24 -18.92
CA ASP A 15 -0.62 -23.61 -18.52
C ASP A 15 0.27 -24.16 -17.38
N ASP A 16 1.35 -23.46 -17.00
CA ASP A 16 2.27 -23.88 -15.93
C ASP A 16 3.02 -22.68 -15.34
N PHE A 17 2.49 -22.13 -14.24
CA PHE A 17 3.13 -21.01 -13.54
C PHE A 17 2.90 -21.01 -12.03
N ASP A 18 3.84 -20.38 -11.31
CA ASP A 18 3.67 -19.97 -9.92
C ASP A 18 3.43 -18.46 -9.88
N LEU A 19 2.59 -17.99 -8.96
CA LEU A 19 2.29 -16.56 -8.79
C LEU A 19 2.72 -16.09 -7.40
N CYS A 20 3.65 -15.13 -7.36
CA CYS A 20 4.02 -14.42 -6.14
C CYS A 20 3.46 -12.99 -6.17
N GLY A 21 2.58 -12.68 -5.22
CA GLY A 21 2.05 -11.34 -5.02
C GLY A 21 2.63 -10.72 -3.76
N HIS A 22 3.37 -9.63 -3.90
CA HIS A 22 3.94 -8.88 -2.79
C HIS A 22 3.15 -7.59 -2.51
N SER A 23 2.90 -7.26 -1.25
CA SER A 23 2.16 -6.06 -0.85
C SER A 23 0.80 -5.98 -1.57
N TRP A 24 0.47 -4.86 -2.24
CA TRP A 24 -0.75 -4.74 -3.07
C TRP A 24 -0.85 -5.82 -4.16
N GLY A 25 0.28 -6.29 -4.69
CA GLY A 25 0.32 -7.39 -5.66
C GLY A 25 -0.29 -8.69 -5.12
N GLY A 26 -0.27 -8.92 -3.80
CA GLY A 26 -0.97 -10.06 -3.19
C GLY A 26 -2.50 -9.89 -3.14
N ILE A 27 -3.00 -8.66 -2.98
CA ILE A 27 -4.43 -8.36 -3.15
C ILE A 27 -4.85 -8.60 -4.60
N LEU A 28 -4.05 -8.13 -5.56
CA LEU A 28 -4.30 -8.34 -6.98
C LEU A 28 -4.27 -9.83 -7.34
N ALA A 29 -3.26 -10.57 -6.88
CA ALA A 29 -3.12 -12.01 -7.13
C ALA A 29 -4.30 -12.81 -6.54
N SER A 30 -4.76 -12.45 -5.33
CA SER A 30 -5.91 -13.09 -4.70
C SER A 30 -7.19 -12.85 -5.52
N ASN A 31 -7.44 -11.60 -5.93
CA ASN A 31 -8.58 -11.27 -6.81
C ASN A 31 -8.50 -12.00 -8.15
N TYR A 32 -7.29 -12.12 -8.72
CA TYR A 32 -7.03 -12.84 -9.96
C TYR A 32 -7.47 -14.28 -9.89
N ILE A 33 -6.99 -15.01 -8.90
CA ILE A 33 -7.21 -16.44 -8.79
C ILE A 33 -8.67 -16.75 -8.49
N ILE A 34 -9.31 -15.98 -7.61
CA ILE A 34 -10.74 -16.16 -7.30
C ILE A 34 -11.61 -15.91 -8.54
N SER A 35 -11.30 -14.89 -9.33
CA SER A 35 -12.14 -14.51 -10.48
C SER A 35 -11.87 -15.32 -11.74
N ARG A 36 -10.63 -15.77 -11.95
CA ARG A 36 -10.21 -16.49 -13.16
C ARG A 36 -10.12 -17.99 -12.98
N ASN A 37 -9.81 -18.46 -11.77
CA ASN A 37 -9.52 -19.86 -11.45
C ASN A 37 -8.63 -20.53 -12.52
N PRO A 38 -7.43 -19.99 -12.80
CA PRO A 38 -6.59 -20.42 -13.90
C PRO A 38 -6.08 -21.85 -13.68
N ALA A 39 -6.32 -22.74 -14.65
CA ALA A 39 -5.93 -24.15 -14.54
C ALA A 39 -4.41 -24.37 -14.46
N GLY A 40 -3.61 -23.48 -15.06
CA GLY A 40 -2.14 -23.58 -15.06
C GLY A 40 -1.45 -23.08 -13.79
N LEU A 41 -2.19 -22.52 -12.83
CA LEU A 41 -1.61 -22.07 -11.58
C LEU A 41 -1.25 -23.25 -10.68
N ARG A 42 0.02 -23.31 -10.26
CA ARG A 42 0.52 -24.34 -9.34
C ARG A 42 0.61 -23.88 -7.89
N ARG A 43 1.14 -22.69 -7.66
CA ARG A 43 1.34 -22.13 -6.32
C ARG A 43 1.00 -20.65 -6.31
N LEU A 44 0.33 -20.23 -5.24
CA LEU A 44 0.16 -18.84 -4.87
C LEU A 44 1.04 -18.54 -3.65
N ILE A 45 1.87 -17.51 -3.75
CA ILE A 45 2.69 -16.99 -2.66
C ILE A 45 2.21 -15.57 -2.38
N LEU A 46 1.75 -15.31 -1.15
CA LEU A 46 1.37 -13.99 -0.68
C LEU A 46 2.44 -13.50 0.29
N SER A 47 3.24 -12.52 -0.13
CA SER A 47 4.32 -11.95 0.68
C SER A 47 3.92 -10.55 1.15
N ASP A 48 3.90 -10.33 2.47
CA ASP A 48 3.67 -9.00 3.05
C ASP A 48 2.39 -8.32 2.53
N ALA A 49 1.39 -9.14 2.20
CA ALA A 49 0.17 -8.74 1.52
C ALA A 49 -1.03 -8.80 2.47
N PRO A 50 -1.75 -7.68 2.69
CA PRO A 50 -2.93 -7.71 3.54
C PRO A 50 -4.12 -8.35 2.80
N ALA A 51 -4.91 -9.14 3.52
CA ALA A 51 -6.17 -9.68 3.01
C ALA A 51 -7.35 -8.68 3.11
N SER A 52 -7.20 -7.61 3.91
CA SER A 52 -8.18 -6.54 4.10
C SER A 52 -7.46 -5.23 4.38
N MET A 53 -7.85 -4.16 3.69
CA MET A 53 -7.31 -2.83 3.94
C MET A 53 -7.74 -2.26 5.29
N GLU A 54 -8.93 -2.64 5.79
CA GLU A 54 -9.37 -2.25 7.13
C GLU A 54 -8.48 -2.89 8.20
N LEU A 55 -8.16 -4.18 8.07
CA LEU A 55 -7.24 -4.86 8.99
C LEU A 55 -5.80 -4.36 8.83
N CYS A 56 -5.37 -4.02 7.61
CA CYS A 56 -4.09 -3.38 7.36
C CYS A 56 -3.96 -2.06 8.12
N ALA A 57 -5.00 -1.21 8.06
CA ALA A 57 -5.04 0.05 8.79
C ALA A 57 -5.00 -0.17 10.31
N VAL A 58 -5.71 -1.17 10.85
CA VAL A 58 -5.64 -1.53 12.27
C VAL A 58 -4.22 -1.93 12.68
N GLY A 59 -3.59 -2.83 11.91
CA GLY A 59 -2.22 -3.27 12.17
C GLY A 59 -1.20 -2.13 12.08
N THR A 60 -1.35 -1.26 11.09
CA THR A 60 -0.47 -0.10 10.90
C THR A 60 -0.60 0.91 12.05
N ASN A 61 -1.82 1.17 12.51
CA ASN A 61 -2.05 2.02 13.68
C ASN A 61 -1.48 1.41 14.97
N ALA A 62 -1.50 0.08 15.10
CA ALA A 62 -0.85 -0.59 16.23
C ALA A 62 0.68 -0.36 16.19
N LEU A 63 1.33 -0.50 15.03
CA LEU A 63 2.76 -0.19 14.88
C LEU A 63 3.07 1.28 15.17
N LEU A 64 2.25 2.22 14.67
CA LEU A 64 2.39 3.64 14.99
C LEU A 64 2.26 3.90 16.49
N SER A 65 1.39 3.16 17.20
CA SER A 65 1.19 3.32 18.65
C SER A 65 2.41 2.95 19.49
N GLU A 66 3.38 2.21 18.94
CA GLU A 66 4.64 1.88 19.59
C GLU A 66 5.69 2.99 19.48
N LEU A 67 5.47 3.99 18.61
CA LEU A 67 6.40 5.09 18.40
C LEU A 67 6.18 6.25 19.39
N PRO A 68 7.18 7.11 19.63
CA PRO A 68 7.06 8.24 20.56
C PRO A 68 5.83 9.11 20.29
N GLN A 69 5.22 9.65 21.35
CA GLN A 69 4.02 10.48 21.24
C GLN A 69 4.19 11.63 20.23
N ALA A 70 5.33 12.33 20.27
CA ALA A 70 5.64 13.43 19.36
C ALA A 70 5.62 12.99 17.88
N PHE A 71 6.10 11.77 17.58
CA PHE A 71 6.06 11.22 16.23
C PHE A 71 4.62 11.01 15.76
N ARG A 72 3.79 10.39 16.61
CA ARG A 72 2.37 10.14 16.30
C ARG A 72 1.57 11.42 16.11
N GLU A 73 1.86 12.45 16.90
CA GLU A 73 1.25 13.77 16.78
C GLU A 73 1.66 14.46 15.48
N MET A 74 2.94 14.37 15.10
CA MET A 74 3.44 14.87 13.82
C MET A 74 2.71 14.20 12.64
N VAL A 75 2.63 12.85 12.62
CA VAL A 75 1.95 12.10 11.55
C VAL A 75 0.49 12.56 11.42
N ARG A 76 -0.27 12.56 12.52
CA ARG A 76 -1.69 12.95 12.52
C ARG A 76 -1.91 14.39 12.09
N LYS A 77 -1.05 15.32 12.53
CA LYS A 77 -1.10 16.73 12.13
C LYS A 77 -1.01 16.87 10.61
N HIS A 78 -0.05 16.20 9.98
CA HIS A 78 0.17 16.31 8.55
C HIS A 78 -0.92 15.60 7.72
N GLU A 79 -1.40 14.44 8.18
CA GLU A 79 -2.50 13.73 7.53
C GLU A 79 -3.80 14.54 7.56
N LEU A 80 -4.17 15.10 8.73
CA LEU A 80 -5.36 15.96 8.87
C LEU A 80 -5.25 17.25 8.06
N ALA A 81 -4.06 17.84 7.98
CA ALA A 81 -3.82 19.06 7.22
C ALA A 81 -3.60 18.82 5.71
N GLY A 82 -3.49 17.56 5.27
CA GLY A 82 -3.15 17.21 3.88
C GLY A 82 -1.75 17.67 3.45
N THR A 83 -0.80 17.82 4.39
CA THR A 83 0.57 18.33 4.14
C THR A 83 1.62 17.22 4.20
N MET A 84 1.25 16.06 3.63
CA MET A 84 2.06 14.85 3.63
C MET A 84 3.29 14.96 2.71
N ASP A 85 3.34 15.95 1.82
CA ASP A 85 4.50 16.29 1.00
C ASP A 85 5.58 17.10 1.74
N SER A 86 5.29 17.54 2.97
CA SER A 86 6.24 18.33 3.75
C SER A 86 7.49 17.55 4.14
N ALA A 87 8.63 18.24 4.22
CA ALA A 87 9.91 17.64 4.62
C ALA A 87 9.89 17.06 6.05
N GLU A 88 9.06 17.62 6.94
CA GLU A 88 8.85 17.10 8.30
C GLU A 88 8.19 15.70 8.24
N TYR A 89 7.09 15.57 7.49
CA TYR A 89 6.39 14.31 7.32
C TYR A 89 7.23 13.26 6.60
N GLN A 90 7.87 13.62 5.48
CA GLN A 90 8.68 12.69 4.69
C GLN A 90 9.84 12.09 5.49
N ARG A 91 10.53 12.89 6.31
CA ARG A 91 11.58 12.37 7.22
C ARG A 91 10.99 11.42 8.27
N GLY A 92 9.84 11.76 8.85
CA GLY A 92 9.18 10.88 9.80
C GLY A 92 8.76 9.55 9.18
N ILE A 93 8.12 9.59 8.00
CA ILE A 93 7.74 8.37 7.28
C ILE A 93 8.97 7.54 6.87
N GLN A 94 10.09 8.18 6.55
CA GLN A 94 11.36 7.47 6.34
C GLN A 94 11.78 6.68 7.59
N GLU A 95 11.75 7.28 8.78
CA GLU A 95 12.05 6.58 10.05
C GLU A 95 11.09 5.40 10.29
N PHE A 96 9.79 5.58 9.98
CA PHE A 96 8.81 4.50 10.05
C PHE A 96 9.15 3.36 9.09
N ASN A 97 9.50 3.68 7.84
CA ASN A 97 9.86 2.72 6.80
C ASN A 97 11.16 1.97 7.12
N GLU A 98 12.15 2.63 7.71
CA GLU A 98 13.39 1.96 8.14
C GLU A 98 13.15 0.88 9.21
N LYS A 99 12.10 1.06 10.03
CA LYS A 99 11.74 0.10 11.08
C LYS A 99 10.78 -0.99 10.58
N HIS A 100 9.84 -0.64 9.72
CA HIS A 100 8.68 -1.49 9.41
C HIS A 100 8.55 -1.91 7.94
N LEU A 101 9.30 -1.29 7.01
CA LEU A 101 9.29 -1.62 5.58
C LEU A 101 10.58 -2.32 5.15
N CYS A 102 11.75 -1.74 5.42
CA CYS A 102 13.05 -2.34 5.09
C CYS A 102 14.09 -2.02 6.17
N THR A 103 14.58 -3.08 6.82
CA THR A 103 15.54 -2.98 7.94
C THR A 103 17.00 -3.11 7.50
N VAL A 104 17.26 -3.45 6.23
CA VAL A 104 18.62 -3.57 5.66
C VAL A 104 19.24 -2.18 5.52
N LYS A 105 20.50 -2.01 5.92
CA LYS A 105 21.21 -0.73 5.82
C LYS A 105 22.56 -0.90 5.08
N PRO A 106 22.86 -0.10 4.03
CA PRO A 106 21.96 0.86 3.37
C PRO A 106 20.77 0.16 2.69
N TRP A 107 19.69 0.89 2.40
CA TRP A 107 18.59 0.33 1.62
C TRP A 107 19.08 -0.20 0.27
N PRO A 108 18.57 -1.34 -0.21
CA PRO A 108 18.94 -1.88 -1.51
C PRO A 108 18.65 -0.90 -2.65
N SER A 109 19.49 -0.91 -3.68
CA SER A 109 19.31 -0.05 -4.87
C SER A 109 17.97 -0.24 -5.55
N GLU A 110 17.46 -1.46 -5.59
CA GLU A 110 16.19 -1.84 -6.20
C GLU A 110 15.01 -1.19 -5.47
N LEU A 111 15.10 -1.08 -4.13
CA LEU A 111 14.08 -0.40 -3.32
C LEU A 111 14.11 1.11 -3.60
N LEU A 112 15.30 1.70 -3.68
CA LEU A 112 15.46 3.13 -4.01
C LEU A 112 14.92 3.44 -5.41
N SER A 113 15.26 2.64 -6.42
CA SER A 113 14.73 2.80 -7.77
C SER A 113 13.21 2.66 -7.84
N ALA A 114 12.60 1.82 -7.01
CA ALA A 114 11.15 1.72 -6.92
C ALA A 114 10.51 3.00 -6.34
N PHE A 115 11.11 3.60 -5.32
CA PHE A 115 10.65 4.89 -4.78
C PHE A 115 10.84 6.04 -5.78
N GLU A 116 11.97 6.07 -6.49
CA GLU A 116 12.21 7.07 -7.56
C GLU A 116 11.17 6.97 -8.68
N ALA A 117 10.82 5.75 -9.11
CA ALA A 117 9.79 5.53 -10.12
C ALA A 117 8.40 5.98 -9.64
N LEU A 118 8.11 5.77 -8.35
CA LEU A 118 6.88 6.21 -7.71
C LEU A 118 6.78 7.75 -7.68
N GLU A 119 7.85 8.43 -7.30
CA GLU A 119 7.91 9.89 -7.28
C GLU A 119 7.79 10.48 -8.69
N ALA A 120 8.45 9.86 -9.68
CA ALA A 120 8.39 10.30 -11.08
C ALA A 120 6.97 10.18 -11.67
N ASN A 121 6.17 9.21 -11.23
CA ASN A 121 4.78 9.06 -11.66
C ASN A 121 3.89 8.43 -10.57
N PRO A 122 3.23 9.25 -9.73
CA PRO A 122 2.41 8.76 -8.62
C PRO A 122 0.99 8.33 -9.05
N THR A 123 0.68 8.31 -10.35
CA THR A 123 -0.70 8.09 -10.85
C THR A 123 -1.29 6.79 -10.31
N VAL A 124 -0.57 5.67 -10.44
CA VAL A 124 -1.09 4.37 -9.96
C VAL A 124 -1.18 4.38 -8.45
N TYR A 125 -0.12 4.75 -7.75
CA TYR A 125 -0.07 4.68 -6.29
C TYR A 125 -1.12 5.55 -5.60
N SER A 126 -1.35 6.78 -6.09
CA SER A 126 -2.37 7.67 -5.53
C SER A 126 -3.81 7.16 -5.71
N THR A 127 -4.04 6.28 -6.69
CA THR A 127 -5.34 5.59 -6.88
C THR A 127 -5.50 4.34 -6.02
N LEU A 128 -4.39 3.77 -5.53
CA LEU A 128 -4.44 2.69 -4.57
C LEU A 128 -4.70 3.32 -3.19
N HIS A 129 -5.91 3.17 -2.65
CA HIS A 129 -6.31 3.69 -1.33
C HIS A 129 -5.59 2.99 -0.16
N MET A 130 -4.26 3.04 -0.14
CA MET A 130 -3.37 2.49 0.88
C MET A 130 -2.96 3.61 1.87
N TYR A 131 -3.92 4.19 2.57
CA TYR A 131 -3.62 5.20 3.59
C TYR A 131 -3.43 4.55 4.97
N VAL A 132 -2.28 4.84 5.56
CA VAL A 132 -1.80 4.42 6.89
C VAL A 132 -2.78 4.82 8.01
N ALA A 133 -3.53 5.91 7.83
CA ALA A 133 -4.55 6.35 8.75
C ALA A 133 -5.75 6.95 8.02
N SER A 134 -6.70 6.09 7.61
CA SER A 134 -8.10 6.50 7.59
C SER A 134 -8.83 5.69 8.64
N SER A 135 -8.67 6.09 9.91
CA SER A 135 -9.62 5.66 10.94
C SER A 135 -10.95 6.31 10.59
N LYS A 136 -11.94 5.49 10.19
CA LYS A 136 -13.35 5.88 10.31
C LYS A 136 -13.53 6.36 11.74
N ASP A 137 -13.98 7.60 11.91
CA ASP A 137 -14.58 8.00 13.18
C ASP A 137 -15.71 7.00 13.51
N THR A 138 -15.93 6.75 14.80
CA THR A 138 -16.93 5.81 15.34
C THR A 138 -18.38 6.06 14.87
N SER A 139 -18.60 7.10 14.07
CA SER A 139 -19.82 7.45 13.35
C SER A 139 -20.00 6.73 12.00
N GLY A 140 -19.01 5.97 11.50
CA GLY A 140 -19.13 5.18 10.27
C GLY A 140 -19.19 5.98 8.97
N GLN A 141 -18.83 7.27 8.99
CA GLN A 141 -18.77 8.09 7.77
C GLN A 141 -17.36 8.10 7.17
N THR A 142 -17.25 7.63 5.92
CA THR A 142 -16.08 7.86 5.06
C THR A 142 -16.11 9.29 4.55
N CYS A 143 -15.30 10.17 5.12
CA CYS A 143 -15.02 11.47 4.50
C CYS A 143 -13.89 11.28 3.50
N GLY A 144 -14.24 10.97 2.25
CA GLY A 144 -13.24 10.68 1.24
C GLY A 144 -13.82 10.16 -0.06
N GLU A 145 -14.83 10.82 -0.61
CA GLU A 145 -15.19 10.63 -2.02
C GLU A 145 -15.32 11.99 -2.71
N THR A 146 -14.37 12.24 -3.62
CA THR A 146 -14.43 13.25 -4.68
C THR A 146 -14.42 14.72 -4.25
N GLY A 147 -13.25 15.36 -4.35
CA GLY A 147 -13.07 16.63 -5.06
C GLY A 147 -13.92 17.87 -4.71
N ARG A 148 -14.62 17.93 -3.57
CA ARG A 148 -15.22 19.18 -3.07
C ARG A 148 -15.04 19.30 -1.57
N TYR A 149 -14.16 20.22 -1.18
CA TYR A 149 -14.15 20.85 0.13
C TYR A 149 -15.58 21.18 0.55
N ARG A 150 -16.09 20.49 1.59
CA ARG A 150 -17.13 21.03 2.44
C ARG A 150 -16.55 21.12 3.85
N SER A 151 -16.44 22.35 4.33
CA SER A 151 -16.18 22.62 5.74
C SER A 151 -17.28 21.95 6.57
N CYS A 152 -16.92 21.11 7.53
CA CYS A 152 -17.82 20.72 8.61
C CYS A 152 -17.56 21.64 9.80
N ALA A 153 -18.63 22.28 10.25
CA ALA A 153 -18.76 22.94 11.55
C ALA A 153 -18.99 21.90 12.66
#